data_AF-A0A8J7FUL8-F1
#
_entry.id   AF-A0A8J7FUL8-F1
#
_cell.length_a   1.000
_cell.length_b   1.000
_cell.length_c   1.000
_cell.angle_alpha   90.00
_cell.angle_beta   90.00
_cell.angle_gamma   90.00
#
_symmetry.space_group_name_H-M   'P 1'
#
loop_
_entity.id
_entity.type
_entity.pdbx_description
1 polymer ?
#
loop_
_entity_poly.entity_id
_entity_poly.type
_entity_poly.pdbx_seq_one_letter_code
_entity_poly.pdbx_strand_id
1 'polypeptide(L)' 'MTESELAQLVDLMAQLLQLPIDPEHRPGVIANLGRTAEIAQLVMEFPLPDEIEAAPLFEP' A
#
# COMPACT_ATOMS: atom_id res chain seq x y z
N MET A 1 -0.77 -6.04 10.27
CA MET A 1 -1.54 -6.92 9.37
C MET A 1 -0.93 -8.30 9.44
N THR A 2 -1.76 -9.35 9.52
CA THR A 2 -1.31 -10.74 9.42
C THR A 2 -1.00 -11.10 7.96
N GLU A 3 -0.28 -12.20 7.74
CA GLU A 3 0.01 -12.69 6.38
C GLU A 3 -1.28 -13.01 5.60
N SER A 4 -2.30 -13.56 6.26
CA SER A 4 -3.59 -13.84 5.64
C SER A 4 -4.35 -12.57 5.24
N GLU A 5 -4.28 -11.51 6.06
CA GLU A 5 -4.87 -10.21 5.74
C GLU A 5 -4.18 -9.56 4.53
N LEU A 6 -2.84 -9.65 4.44
CA LEU A 6 -2.08 -9.16 3.29
C LEU A 6 -2.43 -9.92 2.01
N ALA A 7 -2.53 -11.25 2.09
CA ALA A 7 -2.92 -12.08 0.95
C ALA A 7 -4.32 -11.71 0.43
N GLN A 8 -5.29 -11.55 1.35
CA GLN A 8 -6.64 -11.14 1.00
C GLN A 8 -6.67 -9.74 0.38
N LEU A 9 -5.90 -8.78 0.92
CA LEU A 9 -5.82 -7.44 0.37
C LEU A 9 -5.23 -7.45 -1.05
N VAL A 10 -4.15 -8.19 -1.28
CA VAL A 10 -3.54 -8.32 -2.61
C VAL A 10 -4.54 -8.87 -3.63
N ASP A 11 -5.29 -9.91 -3.27
CA ASP A 11 -6.28 -10.52 -4.18
C ASP A 11 -7.44 -9.56 -4.50
N LEU A 12 -7.97 -8.89 -3.49
CA LEU A 12 -9.05 -7.91 -3.66
C LEU A 12 -8.60 -6.70 -4.49
N MET A 13 -7.38 -6.20 -4.27
CA MET A 13 -6.85 -5.06 -5.03
C MET A 13 -6.54 -5.43 -6.47
N ALA A 14 -6.00 -6.62 -6.73
CA ALA A 14 -5.81 -7.14 -8.08
C ALA A 14 -7.13 -7.21 -8.85
N GLN A 15 -8.20 -7.68 -8.19
CA GLN A 15 -9.54 -7.71 -8.77
C GLN A 15 -10.09 -6.30 -9.03
N LEU A 16 -10.01 -5.41 -8.04
CA LEU A 16 -10.51 -4.03 -8.13
C LEU A 16 -9.84 -3.25 -9.27
N LEU A 17 -8.52 -3.39 -9.40
CA LEU A 17 -7.72 -2.71 -10.41
C LEU A 17 -7.75 -3.39 -11.79
N GLN A 18 -8.41 -4.55 -11.91
CA GLN A 18 -8.38 -5.40 -13.10
C GLN A 18 -6.94 -5.73 -13.55
N LEU A 19 -6.05 -5.91 -12.57
CA LEU A 19 -4.63 -6.20 -12.76
C LEU A 19 -4.34 -7.62 -12.28
N PRO A 20 -4.49 -8.64 -13.15
CA PRO A 20 -4.23 -10.03 -12.76
C PRO A 20 -2.75 -10.21 -12.41
N ILE A 21 -2.50 -10.91 -11.32
CA ILE A 21 -1.15 -11.26 -10.86
C ILE A 21 -0.88 -12.70 -11.28
N ASP A 22 0.23 -12.92 -12.00
CA ASP A 22 0.69 -14.27 -12.30
C ASP A 22 0.91 -15.04 -10.98
N PRO A 23 0.41 -16.30 -10.86
CA PRO A 23 0.63 -17.11 -9.67
C PRO A 23 2.09 -17.20 -9.21
N GLU A 24 3.06 -17.18 -10.14
CA GLU A 24 4.50 -17.17 -9.81
C GLU A 24 4.92 -15.90 -9.07
N HIS A 25 4.29 -14.76 -9.36
CA HIS A 25 4.62 -13.47 -8.77
C HIS A 25 3.85 -13.17 -7.48
N ARG A 26 2.69 -13.81 -7.27
CA ARG A 26 1.80 -13.53 -6.13
C ARG A 26 2.49 -13.58 -4.75
N PRO A 27 3.33 -14.60 -4.42
CA PRO A 27 4.04 -14.61 -3.14
C PRO A 27 4.98 -13.41 -2.96
N GLY A 28 5.65 -12.99 -4.04
CA GLY A 28 6.54 -11.83 -4.03
C GLY A 28 5.80 -10.51 -3.83
N VAL A 29 4.62 -10.36 -4.44
CA VAL A 29 3.76 -9.18 -4.25
C VAL A 29 3.30 -9.07 -2.79
N ILE A 30 2.85 -10.17 -2.18
CA ILE A 30 2.43 -10.20 -0.76
C ILE A 30 3.59 -9.80 0.15
N ALA A 31 4.78 -10.40 -0.05
CA ALA A 31 5.95 -10.09 0.75
C ALA A 31 6.38 -8.61 0.64
N ASN A 32 6.35 -8.05 -0.56
CA ASN A 32 6.74 -6.66 -0.78
C ASN A 32 5.68 -5.67 -0.26
N LEU A 33 4.39 -6.01 -0.31
CA LEU A 33 3.35 -5.20 0.33
C LEU A 33 3.53 -5.16 1.85
N GLY A 34 3.86 -6.31 2.46
CA GLY A 34 4.20 -6.38 3.89
C GLY A 34 5.37 -5.47 4.27
N ARG A 35 6.50 -5.56 3.55
CA ARG A 35 7.67 -4.68 3.76
C ARG A 35 7.34 -3.20 3.56
N THR A 36 6.52 -2.89 2.56
CA THR A 36 6.08 -1.51 2.31
C THR A 36 5.24 -0.99 3.47
N ALA A 37 4.36 -1.82 4.04
CA ALA A 37 3.57 -1.46 5.21
C ALA A 37 4.45 -1.21 6.46
N GLU A 38 5.52 -1.98 6.65
CA GLU A 38 6.51 -1.74 7.72
C GLU A 38 7.22 -0.39 7.54
N ILE A 39 7.68 -0.09 6.31
CA ILE A 39 8.33 1.20 6.00
C ILE A 39 7.36 2.36 6.17
N ALA A 40 6.09 2.19 5.77
CA ALA A 40 5.07 3.22 5.91
C ALA A 40 4.83 3.62 7.37
N GLN A 41 4.98 2.71 8.34
CA GLN A 41 4.83 3.06 9.75
C GLN A 41 5.79 4.17 10.18
N LEU A 42 7.01 4.19 9.64
CA LEU A 42 8.01 5.21 9.96
C LEU A 42 7.55 6.64 9.61
N VAL A 43 6.60 6.79 8.68
CA VAL A 43 6.06 8.10 8.28
C VAL A 43 4.63 8.35 8.77
N MET A 44 3.93 7.32 9.23
CA MET A 44 2.58 7.45 9.79
C MET A 44 2.59 7.93 11.25
N GLU A 45 3.74 7.85 11.94
CA GLU A 45 3.89 8.29 13.34
C GLU A 45 3.98 9.82 13.50
N PHE A 46 4.24 10.56 12.41
CA PHE A 46 4.26 12.02 12.46
C PHE A 46 2.84 12.58 12.61
N PRO A 47 2.61 13.59 13.48
CA PRO A 47 1.31 14.24 13.55
C PRO A 47 0.97 14.90 12.22
N LEU A 48 -0.28 14.74 11.78
CA LEU A 48 -0.81 15.35 10.57
C LEU A 48 -1.95 16.31 10.96
N PRO A 49 -1.65 17.59 11.28
CA PRO A 49 -2.67 18.60 11.57
C PRO A 49 -3.59 18.81 10.37
N ASP A 50 -4.84 19.18 10.60
CA ASP A 50 -5.82 19.39 9.52
C ASP A 50 -5.40 20.50 8.54
N GLU A 51 -4.58 21.47 8.99
CA GLU A 51 -4.09 22.58 8.18
C GLU A 51 -2.90 22.21 7.27
N ILE A 52 -2.35 20.99 7.38
CA ILE A 52 -1.23 20.58 6.54
C ILE A 52 -1.72 20.14 5.15
N GLU A 53 -1.21 20.79 4.10
CA GLU A 53 -1.55 20.48 2.71
C GLU A 53 -0.39 19.74 2.00
N ALA A 54 -0.71 19.16 0.84
CA ALA A 54 0.30 18.53 0.00
C ALA A 54 1.34 19.56 -0.47
N ALA A 55 2.62 19.21 -0.41
CA ALA A 55 3.72 20.09 -0.82
C ALA A 55 3.62 20.65 -2.26
N PRO A 56 3.21 19.87 -3.29
CA PRO A 56 3.06 20.44 -4.63
C PRO A 56 1.83 21.37 -4.69
N LEU A 57 2.08 22.64 -5.00
CA LEU A 57 1.04 23.59 -5.37
C LEU A 57 0.79 23.50 -6.88
N PHE A 58 -0.49 23.43 -7.27
CA PHE A 58 -0.87 23.53 -8.68
C PHE A 58 -0.68 24.98 -9.16
N GLU A 59 0.09 25.17 -10.22
CA GLU A 59 0.21 26.44 -10.94
C GLU A 59 -0.52 26.33 -12.30
N PRO A 60 -1.41 27.27 -12.64
CA PRO A 60 -2.27 27.20 -13.83
C PRO A 60 -1.54 27.43 -15.15
#